data_AF-A0AAD5IA97-F1
#
_entry.id   AF-A0AAD5IA97-F1
#
_cell.length_a   1.000
_cell.length_b   1.000
_cell.length_c   1.000
_cell.angle_alpha   90.00
_cell.angle_beta   90.00
_cell.angle_gamma   90.00
#
_symmetry.space_group_name_H-M   'P 1'
#
loop_
_entity.id
_entity.type
_entity.pdbx_description
1 polymer ?
#
loop_
_entity_poly.entity_id
_entity_poly.type
_entity_poly.pdbx_seq_one_letter_code
_entity_poly.pdbx_strand_id
1 'polypeptide(L)'
;MVGRNVVCNSPPVPPYQLNYPSIAILSLDRPVSVRRTVTFVASRNGPKVYGASIEPPEGVDVTVEPQVLDFSHGDENLSYTVHFTPLRVAPGYAYTFGSITWSDENQHLLEVPLLLELSNIVRLVSFSLVRVD
;
A
#
# COMPACT_ATOMS: atom_id res chain seq x y z
N MET A 1 -30.82 23.55 5.99
CA MET A 1 -30.66 22.13 5.61
C MET A 1 -30.19 21.39 6.85
N VAL A 2 -30.97 20.45 7.39
CA VAL A 2 -30.52 19.59 8.50
C VAL A 2 -30.13 18.26 7.88
N GLY A 3 -28.85 17.92 7.93
CA GLY A 3 -28.32 16.67 7.39
C GLY A 3 -28.85 15.48 8.18
N ARG A 4 -29.25 14.43 7.46
CA ARG A 4 -29.72 13.19 8.06
C ARG A 4 -28.52 12.46 8.67
N ASN A 5 -28.61 12.04 9.93
CA ASN A 5 -27.59 11.20 10.55
C ASN A 5 -27.66 9.80 9.92
N VAL A 6 -26.63 9.41 9.18
CA VAL A 6 -26.49 8.08 8.59
C VAL A 6 -25.42 7.35 9.38
N VAL A 7 -25.81 6.23 9.98
CA VAL A 7 -24.89 5.36 10.72
C VAL A 7 -24.32 4.32 9.76
N CYS A 8 -22.99 4.29 9.61
CA CYS A 8 -22.30 3.25 8.87
C CYS A 8 -22.12 2.03 9.77
N ASN A 9 -22.86 0.95 9.49
CA ASN A 9 -22.80 -0.30 10.28
C ASN A 9 -21.59 -1.18 9.94
N SER A 10 -20.84 -0.84 8.88
CA SER A 10 -19.61 -1.53 8.50
C SER A 10 -18.39 -0.87 9.10
N PRO A 11 -17.40 -1.63 9.60
CA PRO A 11 -16.12 -1.05 9.98
C PRO A 11 -15.51 -0.30 8.78
N PRO A 12 -14.91 0.89 9.00
CA PRO A 12 -14.30 1.65 7.93
C PRO A 12 -13.15 0.86 7.32
N VAL A 13 -13.10 0.84 5.97
CA VAL A 13 -11.97 0.28 5.24
C VAL A 13 -10.75 1.17 5.51
N PRO A 14 -9.59 0.59 5.86
CA PRO A 14 -8.38 1.38 6.03
C PRO A 14 -8.06 2.18 4.76
N PRO A 15 -7.70 3.47 4.83
CA PRO A 15 -7.49 4.30 3.64
C PRO A 15 -6.49 3.70 2.64
N TYR A 16 -5.45 3.01 3.12
CA TYR A 16 -4.46 2.35 2.28
C TYR A 16 -5.02 1.16 1.48
N GLN A 17 -6.19 0.62 1.81
CA GLN A 17 -6.85 -0.45 1.03
C GLN A 17 -7.75 0.09 -0.09
N LEU A 18 -7.94 1.41 -0.21
CA LEU A 18 -8.66 1.98 -1.35
C LEU A 18 -7.88 1.71 -2.65
N ASN A 19 -8.59 1.46 -3.75
CA ASN A 19 -7.96 1.25 -5.06
C ASN A 19 -7.49 2.58 -5.67
N TYR A 20 -6.47 3.19 -5.07
CA TYR A 20 -5.90 4.47 -5.44
C TYR A 20 -4.52 4.26 -6.11
N PRO A 21 -4.12 5.10 -7.08
CA PRO A 21 -2.82 5.02 -7.76
C PRO A 21 -1.61 5.40 -6.87
N SER A 22 -1.78 5.40 -5.55
CA SER A 22 -0.70 5.54 -4.57
C SER A 22 -1.00 4.71 -3.32
N ILE A 23 0.03 4.47 -2.52
CA ILE A 23 -0.09 3.75 -1.25
C ILE A 23 0.53 4.61 -0.16
N ALA A 24 -0.30 5.01 0.80
CA ALA A 24 0.13 5.72 2.00
C ALA A 24 -0.23 4.90 3.25
N ILE A 25 0.76 4.40 3.98
CA ILE A 25 0.54 3.69 5.25
C ILE A 25 1.13 4.53 6.39
N LEU A 26 0.24 4.96 7.28
CA LEU A 26 0.62 5.67 8.49
C LEU A 26 0.84 4.66 9.62
N SER A 27 1.84 4.91 10.46
CA SER A 27 2.20 4.07 11.60
C SER A 27 2.43 2.58 11.27
N LEU A 28 3.33 2.31 10.33
CA LEU A 28 3.79 0.95 9.99
C LEU A 28 4.66 0.39 11.12
N ASP A 29 4.04 -0.42 11.99
CA ASP A 29 4.68 -1.11 13.12
C ASP A 29 4.82 -2.62 12.92
N ARG A 30 4.16 -3.16 11.89
CA ARG A 30 4.08 -4.59 11.58
C ARG A 30 3.90 -4.80 10.08
N PRO A 31 4.07 -6.04 9.58
CA PRO A 31 3.81 -6.33 8.18
C PRO A 31 2.37 -5.97 7.76
N VAL A 32 2.22 -5.29 6.61
CA VAL A 32 0.93 -4.92 6.03
C VAL A 32 0.91 -5.34 4.56
N SER A 33 -0.22 -5.90 4.13
CA SER A 33 -0.47 -6.22 2.73
C SER A 33 -1.56 -5.33 2.15
N VAL A 34 -1.29 -4.75 0.98
CA VAL A 34 -2.18 -3.83 0.30
C VAL A 34 -2.52 -4.40 -1.07
N ARG A 35 -3.81 -4.60 -1.34
CA ARG A 35 -4.28 -5.10 -2.63
C ARG A 35 -4.65 -3.94 -3.55
N ARG A 36 -4.27 -4.05 -4.82
CA ARG A 36 -4.65 -3.13 -5.89
C ARG A 36 -5.24 -3.92 -7.05
N THR A 37 -6.14 -3.28 -7.77
CA THR A 37 -6.72 -3.80 -9.01
C THR A 37 -6.51 -2.76 -10.10
N VAL A 38 -5.85 -3.17 -11.17
CA VAL A 38 -5.56 -2.34 -12.33
C VAL A 38 -6.38 -2.84 -13.52
N THR A 39 -6.93 -1.89 -14.26
CA THR A 39 -7.73 -2.14 -15.47
C THR A 39 -6.90 -1.78 -16.69
N PHE A 40 -6.75 -2.70 -17.63
CA PHE A 40 -6.10 -2.41 -18.90
C PHE A 40 -7.09 -1.78 -19.88
N VAL A 41 -6.99 -0.45 -20.03
CA VAL A 41 -7.96 0.36 -20.80
C VAL A 41 -7.70 0.43 -22.30
N ALA A 42 -6.71 -0.32 -22.83
CA ALA A 42 -6.35 -0.26 -24.24
C ALA A 42 -6.89 -1.46 -25.03
N SER A 43 -8.16 -1.38 -25.44
CA SER A 43 -8.83 -2.46 -26.19
C SER A 43 -8.25 -2.75 -27.60
N ARG A 44 -7.22 -2.01 -28.05
CA ARG A 44 -6.64 -2.13 -29.41
C ARG A 44 -5.16 -2.50 -29.46
N ASN A 45 -4.47 -2.63 -28.33
CA ASN A 45 -3.01 -2.81 -28.32
C ASN A 45 -2.55 -4.28 -28.23
N GLY A 46 -3.48 -5.23 -28.35
CA GLY A 46 -3.20 -6.66 -28.19
C GLY A 46 -2.82 -7.03 -26.75
N PRO A 47 -2.34 -8.26 -26.51
CA PRO A 47 -1.83 -8.69 -25.22
C PRO A 47 -0.69 -7.80 -24.72
N LYS A 48 -0.66 -7.51 -23.42
CA LYS A 48 0.37 -6.68 -22.78
C LYS A 48 0.84 -7.27 -21.47
N VAL A 49 2.16 -7.40 -21.37
CA VAL A 49 2.84 -7.91 -20.18
C VAL A 49 3.60 -6.76 -19.51
N TYR A 50 3.30 -6.52 -18.24
CA TYR A 50 3.98 -5.53 -17.41
C TYR A 50 4.81 -6.22 -16.33
N GLY A 51 6.09 -5.88 -16.23
CA GLY A 51 6.96 -6.29 -15.13
C GLY A 51 7.02 -5.22 -14.04
N ALA A 52 7.06 -5.64 -12.78
CA ALA A 52 7.26 -4.75 -11.64
C ALA A 52 8.76 -4.46 -11.39
N SER A 53 9.07 -3.21 -11.11
CA SER A 53 10.33 -2.75 -10.51
C SER A 53 10.01 -1.98 -9.23
N ILE A 54 10.81 -2.17 -8.19
CA ILE A 54 10.54 -1.63 -6.86
C ILE A 54 11.73 -0.76 -6.43
N GLU A 55 11.44 0.49 -6.08
CA GLU A 55 12.32 1.35 -5.29
C GLU A 55 11.80 1.33 -3.85
N PRO A 56 12.37 0.50 -2.96
CA PRO A 56 11.83 0.33 -1.62
C PRO A 56 12.08 1.58 -0.78
N PRO A 57 11.10 2.03 0.02
CA PRO A 57 11.34 3.06 1.03
C PRO A 57 12.41 2.62 2.03
N GLU A 58 13.29 3.54 2.42
CA GLU A 58 14.32 3.27 3.43
C GLU A 58 13.72 2.66 4.70
N GLY A 59 14.31 1.56 5.18
CA GLY A 59 13.88 0.88 6.40
C GLY A 59 12.69 -0.06 6.24
N VAL A 60 12.20 -0.27 5.01
CA VAL A 60 11.08 -1.17 4.71
C VAL A 60 11.45 -2.12 3.57
N ASP A 61 11.18 -3.40 3.76
CA ASP A 61 11.19 -4.39 2.68
C ASP A 61 9.84 -4.36 1.97
N VAL A 62 9.88 -4.30 0.63
CA VAL A 62 8.69 -4.22 -0.21
C VAL A 62 8.74 -5.29 -1.28
N THR A 63 7.71 -6.13 -1.32
CA THR A 63 7.54 -7.15 -2.36
C THR A 63 6.16 -7.04 -3.00
N VAL A 64 6.04 -7.53 -4.24
CA VAL A 64 4.80 -7.51 -5.02
C VAL A 64 4.47 -8.91 -5.53
N GLU A 65 3.22 -9.32 -5.46
CA GLU A 65 2.74 -10.58 -6.04
C GLU A 65 1.44 -10.38 -6.84
N PRO A 66 1.39 -10.84 -8.11
CA PRO A 66 2.51 -11.37 -8.91
C PRO A 66 3.49 -10.26 -9.34
N GLN A 67 4.73 -10.62 -9.68
CA GLN A 67 5.74 -9.69 -10.24
C GLN A 67 5.48 -9.31 -11.70
N VAL A 68 4.56 -10.03 -12.37
CA VAL A 68 4.20 -9.84 -13.77
C VAL A 68 2.68 -9.79 -13.87
N LEU A 69 2.16 -8.80 -14.60
CA LEU A 69 0.77 -8.69 -14.98
C LEU A 69 0.64 -8.94 -16.48
N ASP A 70 0.02 -10.06 -16.83
CA ASP A 70 -0.20 -10.49 -18.22
C ASP A 70 -1.66 -10.24 -18.61
N PHE A 71 -1.90 -9.11 -19.26
CA PHE A 71 -3.21 -8.75 -19.81
C PHE A 71 -3.35 -9.37 -21.20
N SER A 72 -4.17 -10.41 -21.31
CA SER A 72 -4.40 -11.13 -22.57
C SER A 72 -5.42 -10.41 -23.46
N HIS A 73 -6.32 -9.64 -22.85
CA HIS A 73 -7.41 -8.96 -23.55
C HIS A 73 -7.60 -7.51 -23.08
N GLY A 74 -8.23 -6.70 -23.94
CA GLY A 74 -8.69 -5.37 -23.55
C GLY A 74 -9.72 -5.42 -22.43
N ASP A 75 -9.73 -4.39 -21.58
CA ASP A 75 -10.69 -4.21 -20.48
C ASP A 75 -10.60 -5.28 -19.38
N GLU A 76 -9.50 -6.04 -19.36
CA GLU A 76 -9.18 -7.01 -18.33
C GLU A 76 -8.73 -6.31 -17.03
N ASN A 77 -9.13 -6.90 -15.90
CA ASN A 77 -8.78 -6.46 -14.56
C ASN A 77 -7.87 -7.48 -13.90
N LEU A 78 -6.66 -7.07 -13.55
CA LEU A 78 -5.73 -7.90 -12.78
C LEU A 78 -5.49 -7.28 -11.42
N SER A 79 -5.24 -8.13 -10.43
CA SER A 79 -4.90 -7.69 -9.07
C SER A 79 -3.47 -8.05 -8.73
N TYR A 80 -2.81 -7.17 -7.99
CA TYR A 80 -1.55 -7.46 -7.32
C TYR A 80 -1.63 -7.07 -5.84
N THR A 81 -0.80 -7.72 -5.05
CA THR A 81 -0.65 -7.44 -3.61
C THR A 81 0.75 -6.93 -3.36
N VAL A 82 0.84 -5.81 -2.65
CA VAL A 82 2.10 -5.26 -2.16
C VAL A 82 2.24 -5.64 -0.69
N HIS A 83 3.38 -6.21 -0.32
CA HIS A 83 3.72 -6.54 1.07
C HIS A 83 4.76 -5.54 1.57
N PHE A 84 4.48 -4.93 2.71
CA PHE A 84 5.38 -4.00 3.39
C PHE A 84 5.81 -4.62 4.70
N THR A 85 7.11 -4.82 4.89
CA THR A 85 7.69 -5.38 6.11
C THR A 85 8.69 -4.38 6.69
N PRO A 86 8.41 -3.76 7.87
CA PRO A 86 9.38 -2.85 8.48
C PRO A 86 10.64 -3.61 8.91
N LEU A 87 11.81 -3.21 8.40
CA LEU A 87 13.11 -3.83 8.69
C LEU A 87 13.79 -3.21 9.92
N ARG A 88 13.47 -1.95 10.22
CA ARG A 88 14.02 -1.22 11.36
C ARG A 88 12.91 -0.49 12.09
N VAL A 89 13.03 -0.48 13.41
CA VAL A 89 12.18 0.35 14.26
C VAL A 89 12.86 1.71 14.40
N ALA A 90 12.27 2.75 13.82
CA ALA A 90 12.78 4.11 13.98
C ALA A 90 12.50 4.62 15.41
N PRO A 91 13.45 5.30 16.08
CA PRO A 91 13.14 6.03 17.30
C PRO A 91 12.25 7.25 16.95
N GLY A 92 10.96 7.16 17.25
CA GLY A 92 9.97 8.19 16.93
C GLY A 92 9.16 7.88 15.67
N TYR A 93 8.78 8.94 14.94
CA TYR A 93 8.05 8.86 13.67
C TYR A 93 8.99 9.24 12.53
N ALA A 94 9.18 8.35 11.56
CA ALA A 94 10.00 8.62 10.38
C ALA A 94 9.19 8.40 9.11
N TYR A 95 9.17 9.39 8.23
CA TYR A 95 8.55 9.28 6.91
C TYR A 95 9.59 8.81 5.90
N THR A 96 9.21 7.83 5.10
CA THR A 96 10.04 7.27 4.04
C THR A 96 9.23 7.12 2.75
N PHE A 97 9.92 7.18 1.61
CA PHE A 97 9.32 7.28 0.28
C PHE A 97 9.95 6.26 -0.65
N GLY A 98 9.17 5.81 -1.63
CA GLY A 98 9.63 4.90 -2.67
C GLY A 98 8.58 4.80 -3.78
N SER A 99 8.76 3.83 -4.66
CA SER A 99 7.87 3.65 -5.80
C SER A 99 7.79 2.18 -6.23
N ILE A 100 6.68 1.83 -6.88
CA ILE A 100 6.56 0.62 -7.71
C ILE A 100 6.33 1.10 -9.12
N THR A 101 7.19 0.70 -10.05
CA THR A 101 7.04 1.02 -11.47
C THR A 101 6.67 -0.26 -12.23
N TRP A 102 5.54 -0.22 -12.92
CA TRP A 102 5.15 -1.23 -13.90
C TRP A 102 5.57 -0.76 -15.29
N SER A 103 6.32 -1.59 -16.01
CA SER A 103 6.76 -1.29 -17.37
C SER A 103 6.53 -2.44 -18.34
N ASP A 104 6.11 -2.13 -19.56
CA ASP A 104 6.07 -3.08 -20.70
C ASP A 104 7.31 -2.92 -21.61
N GLU A 105 7.43 -3.79 -22.61
CA GLU A 105 8.53 -3.76 -23.60
C GLU A 105 8.60 -2.45 -24.41
N ASN A 106 7.49 -1.71 -24.49
CA ASN A 106 7.38 -0.44 -25.22
C ASN A 106 7.59 0.78 -24.31
N GLN A 107 8.11 0.60 -23.10
CA GLN A 107 8.37 1.65 -22.11
C GLN A 107 7.13 2.43 -21.68
N HIS A 108 5.93 1.84 -21.70
CA HIS A 108 4.80 2.41 -20.98
C HIS A 108 5.05 2.27 -19.48
N LEU A 109 5.06 3.39 -18.76
CA LEU A 109 5.35 3.43 -17.33
C LEU A 109 4.09 3.73 -16.53
N LEU A 110 3.79 2.87 -15.56
CA LEU A 110 2.83 3.14 -14.49
C LEU A 110 3.58 3.15 -13.16
N GLU A 111 3.76 4.34 -12.60
CA GLU A 111 4.40 4.53 -11.30
C GLU A 111 3.36 4.62 -10.20
N VAL A 112 3.60 3.91 -9.10
CA VAL A 112 2.78 3.89 -7.89
C VAL A 112 3.62 4.44 -6.73
N PRO A 113 3.41 5.69 -6.33
CA PRO A 113 4.15 6.29 -5.22
C PRO A 113 3.83 5.63 -3.88
N LEU A 114 4.86 5.45 -3.06
CA LEU A 114 4.79 4.89 -1.72
C LEU A 114 5.16 5.96 -0.68
N LEU A 115 4.32 6.15 0.32
CA LEU A 115 4.61 6.94 1.53
C LEU A 115 4.35 6.07 2.76
N LEU A 116 5.38 5.89 3.59
CA LEU A 116 5.27 5.10 4.80
C LEU A 116 5.74 5.94 5.98
N GLU A 117 4.98 5.90 7.07
CA GLU A 117 5.42 6.41 8.37
C GLU A 117 5.81 5.21 9.24
N LEU A 118 7.08 5.06 9.57
CA LEU A 118 7.56 4.05 10.51
C LEU A 118 7.30 4.52 11.93
N SER A 119 6.68 3.66 12.75
CA SER A 119 6.35 3.97 14.14
C SER A 119 6.83 2.88 15.09
N ASN A 120 7.37 3.28 16.24
CA ASN A 120 7.64 2.39 17.35
C ASN A 120 6.49 2.44 18.37
N ILE A 121 5.54 1.49 18.28
CA ILE A 121 4.61 1.29 19.40
C ILE A 121 5.33 0.44 20.44
N VAL A 122 6.17 1.05 21.27
CA VAL A 122 6.27 0.57 22.65
C VAL A 122 4.85 0.76 23.18
N ARG A 123 4.05 -0.31 23.22
CA ARG A 123 2.75 -0.26 23.89
C ARG A 123 3.05 0.26 25.28
N LEU A 124 2.66 1.50 25.58
CA LEU A 124 2.66 2.02 26.93
C LEU A 124 1.66 1.14 27.69
N VAL A 125 2.15 0.02 28.23
CA VAL A 125 1.44 -0.72 29.25
C VAL A 125 1.37 0.29 30.40
N SER A 126 0.16 0.81 30.66
CA SER A 126 -0.08 1.70 31.77
C SER A 126 0.34 0.97 33.05
N PHE A 127 1.53 1.30 33.56
CA PHE A 127 1.88 0.98 34.94
C PHE A 127 1.02 1.91 35.79
N SER A 128 -0.11 1.39 36.25
CA SER A 128 -0.86 2.01 37.33
C SER A 128 0.10 2.17 38.51
N LEU A 129 0.34 3.40 38.94
CA LEU A 129 1.13 3.72 40.12
C LEU A 129 0.53 2.97 41.31
N VAL A 130 1.28 2.00 41.84
CA VAL A 130 1.04 1.48 43.19
C VAL A 130 1.31 2.64 44.13
N ARG A 131 0.26 3.20 44.74
CA ARG A 131 0.41 3.97 45.98
C ARG A 131 0.94 3.00 47.03
N VAL A 132 2.12 3.29 47.55
CA VAL A 132 2.55 2.80 48.85
C VAL A 132 2.22 3.93 49.81
N ASP A 133 1.48 3.59 50.86
CA ASP A 133 0.93 4.49 51.88
C ASP A 133 1.99 5.33 52.61
#